data_AF-W4M0B0-F1
#
_entry.id   AF-W4M0B0-F1
#
_cell.length_a   1.000
_cell.length_b   1.000
_cell.length_c   1.000
_cell.angle_alpha   90.00
_cell.angle_beta   90.00
_cell.angle_gamma   90.00
#
_symmetry.space_group_name_H-M   'P 1'
#
loop_
_entity.id
_entity.type
_entity.pdbx_description
1 polymer ?
#
loop_
_entity_poly.entity_id
_entity_poly.type
_entity_poly.pdbx_seq_one_letter_code
_entity_poly.pdbx_strand_id
1 'polypeptide(L)'
;MEPTQVPDSVRHLLVFHIERIRSTNAEISRLRQFEKTLGSPGRYEWEYRTGTCPNPEDSLAFFETFETLARQNGVDPQSVYQDYGGKPEPEPWSLEALEWVRPGDLC
;
A
#
# COMPACT_ATOMS: atom_id res chain seq x y z
N MET A 1 18.17 4.47 29.70
CA MET A 1 18.18 3.91 28.33
C MET A 1 17.82 5.05 27.41
N GLU A 2 18.74 5.45 26.54
CA GLU A 2 18.41 6.43 25.49
C GLU A 2 17.34 5.82 24.57
N PRO A 3 16.40 6.61 24.03
CA PRO A 3 15.41 6.10 23.10
C PRO A 3 16.13 5.50 21.90
N THR A 4 15.98 4.18 21.72
CA THR A 4 16.60 3.43 20.63
C THR A 4 16.06 3.98 19.32
N GLN A 5 16.86 4.77 18.60
CA GLN A 5 16.43 5.30 17.32
C GLN A 5 16.28 4.17 16.30
N VAL A 6 15.29 4.29 15.41
CA VAL A 6 15.13 3.35 14.28
C VAL A 6 16.37 3.42 13.39
N PRO A 7 17.01 2.29 13.05
CA PRO A 7 18.17 2.30 12.16
C PRO A 7 17.84 2.84 10.77
N ASP A 8 18.77 3.54 10.13
CA ASP A 8 18.55 4.17 8.81
C ASP A 8 18.17 3.17 7.73
N SER A 9 18.72 1.95 7.76
CA SER A 9 18.34 0.88 6.84
C SER A 9 16.86 0.50 6.97
N VAL A 10 16.35 0.45 8.21
CA VAL A 10 14.93 0.18 8.49
C VAL A 10 14.07 1.36 8.07
N ARG A 11 14.53 2.61 8.29
CA ARG A 11 13.82 3.80 7.79
C ARG A 11 13.71 3.82 6.27
N HIS A 12 14.79 3.50 5.55
CA HIS A 12 14.76 3.43 4.09
C HIS A 12 13.78 2.37 3.59
N LEU A 13 13.76 1.18 4.22
CA LEU A 13 12.78 0.14 3.87
C LEU A 13 11.35 0.58 4.19
N LEU A 14 11.14 1.24 5.33
CA LEU A 14 9.84 1.78 5.72
C LEU A 14 9.33 2.79 4.69
N VAL A 15 10.18 3.75 4.28
CA VAL A 15 9.86 4.73 3.23
C VAL A 15 9.54 4.01 1.91
N PHE A 16 10.34 3.02 1.52
CA PHE A 16 10.09 2.24 0.30
C PHE A 16 8.70 1.59 0.31
N HIS A 17 8.31 0.93 1.40
CA HIS A 17 7.00 0.29 1.51
C HIS A 17 5.84 1.30 1.56
N ILE A 18 6.02 2.43 2.25
CA ILE A 18 5.04 3.52 2.27
C ILE A 18 4.81 4.06 0.85
N GLU A 19 5.88 4.39 0.13
CA GLU A 19 5.80 4.95 -1.22
C GLU A 19 5.26 3.95 -2.23
N ARG A 20 5.54 2.65 -2.06
CA ARG A 20 4.95 1.58 -2.89
C ARG A 20 3.43 1.55 -2.80
N ILE A 21 2.86 1.59 -1.58
CA ILE A 21 1.41 1.63 -1.40
C ILE A 21 0.82 2.93 -1.96
N ARG A 22 1.45 4.08 -1.68
CA ARG A 22 0.99 5.38 -2.19
C ARG A 22 0.97 5.43 -3.71
N SER A 23 2.03 4.97 -4.37
CA SER A 23 2.11 4.92 -5.83
C SER A 23 1.04 4.01 -6.42
N THR A 24 0.76 2.87 -5.77
CA THR A 24 -0.30 1.95 -6.18
C THR A 24 -1.68 2.62 -6.07
N ASN A 25 -1.97 3.24 -4.93
CA ASN A 25 -3.23 3.94 -4.69
C ASN A 25 -3.44 5.12 -5.64
N ALA A 26 -2.36 5.87 -5.93
CA ALA A 26 -2.39 6.98 -6.87
C ALA A 26 -2.72 6.50 -8.30
N GLU A 27 -2.12 5.39 -8.72
CA GLU A 27 -2.40 4.81 -10.04
C GLU A 27 -3.84 4.30 -10.14
N ILE A 28 -4.34 3.58 -9.14
CA ILE A 28 -5.75 3.17 -9.07
C ILE A 28 -6.69 4.38 -9.17
N SER A 29 -6.40 5.44 -8.41
CA SER A 29 -7.19 6.68 -8.44
C SER A 29 -7.19 7.33 -9.82
N ARG A 30 -6.03 7.36 -10.49
CA ARG A 30 -5.87 7.89 -11.86
C ARG A 30 -6.69 7.06 -12.86
N LEU A 31 -6.62 5.74 -12.78
CA LEU A 31 -7.36 4.83 -13.66
C LEU A 31 -8.87 5.01 -13.50
N ARG A 32 -9.38 5.08 -12.27
CA ARG A 32 -10.80 5.36 -11.99
C ARG A 32 -11.26 6.70 -12.56
N GLN A 33 -10.43 7.74 -12.49
CA GLN A 33 -10.77 9.04 -13.09
C GLN A 33 -10.80 8.97 -14.63
N PHE A 34 -9.85 8.25 -15.21
CA PHE A 34 -9.78 8.03 -16.66
C PHE A 34 -10.99 7.25 -17.19
N GLU A 35 -11.39 6.18 -16.49
CA GLU A 35 -12.54 5.34 -16.83
C GLU A 35 -13.87 6.12 -16.89
N LYS A 36 -14.05 7.10 -16.00
CA LYS A 36 -15.22 7.99 -16.03
C LYS A 36 -15.36 8.75 -17.34
N THR A 37 -14.25 9.02 -18.02
CA THR A 37 -14.23 9.73 -19.31
C THR A 37 -14.48 8.78 -20.49
N LEU A 38 -14.07 7.52 -20.37
CA LEU A 38 -14.16 6.53 -21.45
C LEU A 38 -15.41 5.65 -21.43
N GLY A 39 -16.19 5.66 -20.35
CA GLY A 39 -17.39 4.82 -20.21
C GLY A 39 -17.07 3.33 -20.06
N SER A 40 -15.91 2.99 -19.49
CA SER A 40 -15.48 1.61 -19.21
C SER A 40 -15.13 1.45 -17.72
N PRO A 41 -16.10 1.60 -16.81
CA PRO A 41 -15.83 1.61 -15.37
C PRO A 41 -15.24 0.28 -14.89
N GLY A 42 -14.21 0.35 -14.04
CA GLY A 42 -13.57 -0.79 -13.38
C GLY A 42 -12.60 -1.61 -14.24
N ARG A 43 -12.63 -1.47 -15.58
CA ARG A 43 -11.84 -2.30 -16.49
C ARG A 43 -10.34 -2.10 -16.33
N TYR A 44 -9.88 -0.85 -16.36
CA TYR A 44 -8.46 -0.53 -16.29
C TYR A 44 -7.91 -0.67 -14.88
N GLU A 45 -8.72 -0.43 -13.84
CA GLU A 45 -8.36 -0.82 -12.47
C GLU A 45 -8.12 -2.35 -12.38
N TRP A 46 -9.03 -3.16 -12.91
CA TRP A 46 -8.87 -4.62 -12.94
C TRP A 46 -7.63 -5.04 -13.76
N GLU A 47 -7.43 -4.51 -14.96
CA GLU A 47 -6.24 -4.80 -15.79
C GLU A 47 -4.94 -4.45 -15.05
N TYR A 48 -4.91 -3.30 -14.35
CA TYR A 48 -3.74 -2.89 -13.58
C TYR A 48 -3.45 -3.83 -12.41
N ARG A 49 -4.47 -4.16 -11.60
CA ARG A 49 -4.32 -5.01 -10.41
C ARG A 49 -3.95 -6.44 -10.77
N THR A 50 -4.54 -7.01 -11.82
CA THR A 50 -4.27 -8.40 -12.23
C THR A 50 -3.01 -8.52 -13.08
N GLY A 51 -2.74 -7.54 -13.96
CA GLY A 51 -1.58 -7.56 -14.86
C GLY A 51 -0.27 -7.14 -14.19
N THR A 52 -0.31 -6.12 -13.33
CA THR A 52 0.88 -5.66 -12.59
C THR A 52 1.06 -6.43 -11.29
N CYS A 53 0.00 -7.05 -10.78
CA CYS A 53 -0.02 -7.75 -9.50
C CYS A 53 0.66 -6.92 -8.39
N PRO A 54 0.22 -5.66 -8.17
CA PRO A 54 0.82 -4.85 -7.12
C PRO A 54 0.53 -5.59 -5.81
N ASN A 55 1.56 -6.20 -5.22
CA ASN A 55 1.42 -7.00 -4.00
C ASN A 55 1.46 -6.07 -2.77
N PRO A 56 0.30 -5.68 -2.17
CA PRO A 56 0.30 -4.93 -0.92
C PRO A 56 0.70 -5.82 0.26
N GLU A 57 0.51 -7.15 0.18
CA GLU A 57 0.72 -8.07 1.29
C GLU A 57 2.16 -8.04 1.78
N ASP A 58 3.14 -7.97 0.88
CA ASP A 58 4.55 -7.82 1.24
C ASP A 58 4.78 -6.56 2.10
N SER A 59 4.09 -5.46 1.79
CA SER A 59 4.24 -4.20 2.52
C SER A 59 3.47 -4.23 3.85
N LEU A 60 2.31 -4.87 3.88
CA LEU A 60 1.55 -5.08 5.11
C LEU A 60 2.31 -5.98 6.09
N ALA A 61 2.89 -7.09 5.62
CA ALA A 61 3.71 -7.98 6.43
C ALA A 61 4.97 -7.26 6.96
N PHE A 62 5.59 -6.41 6.14
CA PHE A 62 6.68 -5.55 6.60
C PHE A 62 6.23 -4.59 7.71
N PHE A 63 5.08 -3.92 7.54
CA PHE A 63 4.54 -2.99 8.55
C PHE A 63 4.25 -3.69 9.89
N GLU A 64 3.67 -4.89 9.87
CA GLU A 64 3.44 -5.69 11.07
C GLU A 64 4.74 -6.06 11.79
N THR A 65 5.74 -6.47 11.01
CA THR A 65 7.08 -6.80 11.53
C THR A 65 7.74 -5.58 12.15
N PHE A 66 7.71 -4.45 11.44
CA PHE A 66 8.23 -3.17 11.93
C PHE A 66 7.54 -2.73 13.22
N GLU A 67 6.21 -2.75 13.28
CA GLU A 67 5.45 -2.37 14.47
C GLU A 67 5.76 -3.24 15.68
N THR A 68 5.90 -4.55 15.46
CA THR A 68 6.27 -5.51 16.51
C THR A 68 7.66 -5.20 17.06
N LEU A 69 8.65 -5.03 16.19
CA LEU A 69 10.02 -4.73 16.58
C LEU A 69 10.14 -3.34 17.23
N ALA A 70 9.44 -2.33 16.71
CA ALA A 70 9.42 -0.99 17.27
C ALA A 70 8.93 -1.02 18.73
N ARG A 71 7.77 -1.65 18.98
CA ARG A 71 7.21 -1.79 20.32
C ARG A 71 8.14 -2.55 21.27
N GLN A 72 8.78 -3.62 20.79
CA GLN A 72 9.76 -4.39 21.59
C GLN A 72 11.00 -3.58 21.98
N ASN A 73 11.36 -2.56 21.20
CA ASN A 73 12.53 -1.72 21.44
C ASN A 73 12.19 -0.35 22.05
N GLY A 74 10.94 -0.16 22.52
CA GLY A 74 10.50 1.09 23.14
C GLY A 74 10.30 2.25 22.17
N VAL A 75 10.14 1.96 20.88
CA VAL A 75 9.81 2.93 19.84
C VAL A 75 8.30 2.94 19.62
N ASP A 76 7.68 4.11 19.59
CA ASP A 76 6.29 4.26 19.16
C ASP A 76 6.21 4.21 17.62
N PRO A 77 5.69 3.12 17.01
CA PRO A 77 5.61 3.03 15.57
C PRO A 77 4.69 4.08 14.96
N GLN A 78 3.66 4.54 15.68
CA GLN A 78 2.73 5.53 15.16
C GLN A 78 3.43 6.86 14.94
N SER A 79 4.24 7.31 15.90
CA SER A 79 5.10 8.49 15.75
C SER A 79 6.02 8.37 14.53
N VAL A 80 6.66 7.21 14.34
CA VAL A 80 7.52 6.99 13.16
C VAL A 80 6.74 7.08 11.84
N TYR A 81 5.53 6.53 11.78
CA TYR A 81 4.69 6.69 10.58
C TYR A 81 4.28 8.16 10.36
N GLN A 82 4.01 8.92 11.42
CA GLN A 82 3.63 10.33 11.32
C GLN A 82 4.74 11.19 10.71
N ASP A 83 6.02 10.89 10.99
CA ASP A 83 7.17 11.55 10.36
C ASP A 83 7.15 11.43 8.82
N TYR A 84 6.45 10.41 8.29
CA TYR A 84 6.28 10.18 6.85
C TYR A 84 4.87 10.51 6.34
N GLY A 85 4.02 11.15 7.14
CA GLY A 85 2.64 11.50 6.76
C GLY A 85 1.60 10.39 7.00
N GLY A 86 1.90 9.46 7.91
CA GLY A 86 1.01 8.37 8.32
C GLY A 86 1.23 7.06 7.56
N LYS A 87 0.69 5.97 8.12
CA LYS A 87 0.69 4.64 7.51
C LYS A 87 -0.34 4.60 6.39
N PRO A 88 0.04 4.33 5.12
CA PRO A 88 -0.93 4.20 4.04
C PRO A 88 -1.64 2.84 4.11
N GLU A 89 -2.92 2.82 3.77
CA GLU A 89 -3.70 1.60 3.58
C GLU A 89 -3.84 1.31 2.08
N PRO A 90 -3.79 0.04 1.64
CA PRO A 90 -4.03 -0.30 0.24
C PRO A 90 -5.44 0.10 -0.18
N GLU A 91 -5.56 0.74 -1.34
CA GLU A 91 -6.85 1.14 -1.87
C GLU A 91 -7.70 -0.12 -2.17
N PRO A 92 -8.95 -0.22 -1.67
CA PRO A 92 -9.80 -1.37 -1.92
C PRO A 92 -10.20 -1.44 -3.39
N TRP A 93 -10.59 -2.63 -3.87
CA TRP A 93 -11.20 -2.79 -5.19
C TRP A 93 -12.46 -1.92 -5.31
N SER A 94 -12.67 -1.27 -6.45
CA SER A 94 -13.98 -0.67 -6.76
C SER A 94 -15.01 -1.75 -7.04
N LEU A 95 -16.29 -1.45 -6.82
CA LEU A 95 -17.38 -2.38 -7.14
C LEU A 95 -17.38 -2.71 -8.63
N GLU A 96 -17.13 -1.71 -9.46
CA GLU A 96 -17.08 -1.85 -10.91
C GLU A 96 -15.90 -2.71 -11.35
N ALA A 97 -14.72 -2.60 -10.72
CA ALA A 97 -13.59 -3.46 -11.02
C ALA A 97 -13.85 -4.92 -10.63
N LEU A 98 -14.60 -5.16 -9.55
CA LEU A 98 -14.99 -6.51 -9.13
C LEU A 98 -15.89 -7.21 -10.15
N GLU A 99 -16.65 -6.47 -10.97
CA GLU A 99 -17.45 -7.07 -12.06
C GLU A 99 -16.59 -7.70 -13.17
N TRP A 100 -15.33 -7.28 -13.28
CA TRP A 100 -14.37 -7.81 -14.26
C TRP A 100 -13.58 -9.02 -13.73
N VAL A 101 -13.56 -9.24 -12.41
CA VAL A 101 -12.80 -10.32 -11.77
C VAL A 101 -13.37 -11.68 -12.16
N ARG A 102 -12.52 -12.55 -12.69
CA ARG A 102 -12.83 -13.94 -13.01
C ARG A 102 -12.19 -14.89 -12.00
N PRO A 103 -12.67 -16.14 -11.91
CA PRO A 103 -12.02 -17.15 -11.07
C PRO A 103 -10.54 -17.30 -11.46
N GLY A 104 -9.63 -17.06 -10.50
CA GLY A 104 -8.18 -17.14 -10.69
C GLY A 104 -7.49 -15.81 -11.04
N ASP A 105 -8.23 -14.71 -11.17
CA ASP A 105 -7.65 -13.40 -11.49
C ASP A 105 -7.05 -12.68 -10.28
N LEU A 106 -7.40 -13.10 -9.07
CA LEU A 106 -6.87 -12.48 -7.85
C LEU A 106 -5.45 -12.95 -7.61
N CYS A 107 -4.53 -11.99 -7.74
CA CYS A 107 -3.41 -11.89 -6.82
C CYS A 107 -3.97 -11.75 -5.40
#